data_AF-A0A7L9BRF3-F1
#
_entry.id   AF-A0A7L9BRF3-F1
#
_cell.length_a   1.000
_cell.length_b   1.000
_cell.length_c   1.000
_cell.angle_alpha   90.00
_cell.angle_beta   90.00
_cell.angle_gamma   90.00
#
_symmetry.space_group_name_H-M   'P 1'
#
loop_
_entity.id
_entity.type
_entity.pdbx_description
1 polymer ?
#
loop_
_entity_poly.entity_id
_entity_poly.type
_entity_poly.pdbx_seq_one_letter_code
_entity_poly.pdbx_strand_id
1 'polypeptide(L)'
;MTERTITHNPTELDVLLALLDRQAAAYRTLATLSAELASAATSGDGERVDDLLARRGPVVARLVEGARVIDLSREDLARAQASGDAGVRAAVTARLDEIRECAGRIAGDDREALDHLRGRRDETKEQLHSLRRGGQASEAYRPAGSSSSPDGPSFQDRRG
;
A
#
# COMPACT_ATOMS: atom_id res chain seq x y z
N MET A 1 14.94 -45.95 21.21
CA MET A 1 15.05 -44.50 20.92
C MET A 1 14.22 -43.78 21.96
N THR A 2 14.85 -43.12 22.92
CA THR A 2 14.18 -42.36 23.99
C THR A 2 13.70 -41.04 23.41
N GLU A 3 12.38 -40.88 23.28
CA GLU A 3 11.75 -39.59 23.03
C GLU A 3 12.07 -38.67 24.20
N ARG A 4 13.00 -37.73 24.00
CA ARG A 4 13.17 -36.59 24.91
C ARG A 4 11.95 -35.70 24.72
N THR A 5 10.96 -35.86 25.59
CA THR A 5 9.87 -34.90 25.71
C THR A 5 10.48 -33.56 26.10
N ILE A 6 10.59 -32.64 25.13
CA ILE A 6 11.00 -31.26 25.39
C ILE A 6 9.85 -30.62 26.17
N THR A 7 9.96 -30.59 27.49
CA THR A 7 8.98 -29.95 28.36
C THR A 7 9.00 -28.45 28.08
N HIS A 8 7.91 -27.92 27.51
CA HIS A 8 7.76 -26.49 27.32
C HIS A 8 7.26 -25.87 28.62
N ASN A 9 7.81 -24.72 29.00
CA ASN A 9 7.20 -23.91 30.04
C ASN A 9 5.88 -23.36 29.46
N PRO A 10 4.71 -23.75 29.98
CA PRO A 10 3.41 -23.41 29.36
C PRO A 10 3.25 -21.90 29.18
N THR A 11 3.77 -21.10 30.12
CA THR A 11 3.73 -19.64 30.04
C THR A 11 4.55 -19.06 28.87
N GLU A 12 5.69 -19.67 28.51
CA GLU A 12 6.51 -19.22 27.37
C GLU A 12 5.83 -19.53 26.04
N LEU A 13 5.24 -20.73 25.94
CA LEU A 13 4.51 -21.14 24.74
C LEU A 13 3.26 -20.28 24.51
N ASP A 14 2.49 -20.01 25.56
CA ASP A 14 1.29 -19.17 25.48
C ASP A 14 1.64 -17.74 25.01
N VAL A 15 2.75 -17.19 25.53
CA VAL A 15 3.26 -15.88 25.10
C VAL A 15 3.66 -15.89 23.62
N LEU A 16 4.39 -16.91 23.17
CA LEU A 16 4.77 -17.07 21.77
C LEU A 16 3.55 -17.17 20.85
N LEU A 17 2.56 -17.99 21.20
CA LEU A 17 1.34 -18.14 20.42
C LEU A 17 0.56 -16.83 20.35
N ALA A 18 0.45 -16.10 21.46
CA ALA A 18 -0.18 -14.78 21.49
C ALA A 18 0.59 -13.72 20.69
N LEU A 19 1.91 -13.83 20.58
CA LEU A 19 2.72 -12.98 19.69
C LEU A 19 2.46 -13.29 18.22
N LEU A 20 2.45 -14.57 17.85
CA LEU A 20 2.14 -15.02 16.49
C LEU A 20 0.72 -14.64 16.08
N ASP A 21 -0.27 -14.76 16.97
CA ASP A 21 -1.65 -14.36 16.71
C ASP A 21 -1.79 -12.85 16.47
N ARG A 22 -1.07 -12.03 17.25
CA ARG A 22 -1.02 -10.58 17.04
C ARG A 22 -0.36 -10.23 15.70
N GLN A 23 0.72 -10.91 15.35
CA GLN A 23 1.41 -10.70 14.08
C GLN A 23 0.53 -11.10 12.88
N ALA A 24 -0.12 -12.27 12.95
CA ALA A 24 -1.07 -12.72 11.93
C ALA A 24 -2.23 -11.73 11.76
N ALA A 25 -2.78 -11.21 12.85
CA ALA A 25 -3.84 -10.19 12.79
C ALA A 25 -3.38 -8.92 12.07
N ALA A 26 -2.18 -8.42 12.36
CA ALA A 26 -1.62 -7.25 11.69
C ALA A 26 -1.38 -7.51 10.18
N TYR A 27 -0.91 -8.71 9.81
CA TYR A 27 -0.78 -9.13 8.42
C TYR A 27 -2.13 -9.18 7.69
N ARG A 28 -3.18 -9.73 8.33
CA ARG A 28 -4.54 -9.72 7.75
C ARG A 28 -5.03 -8.29 7.51
N THR A 29 -4.87 -7.39 8.48
CA THR A 29 -5.24 -5.98 8.31
C THR A 29 -4.48 -5.35 7.16
N LEU A 30 -3.16 -5.58 7.06
CA LEU A 30 -2.36 -5.02 5.97
C LEU A 30 -2.77 -5.59 4.61
N ALA A 31 -3.09 -6.89 4.53
CA ALA A 31 -3.57 -7.52 3.31
C ALA A 31 -4.90 -6.91 2.83
N THR A 32 -5.86 -6.66 3.73
CA THR A 32 -7.10 -5.95 3.38
C THR A 32 -6.80 -4.54 2.84
N LEU A 33 -5.91 -3.80 3.51
CA LEU A 33 -5.51 -2.46 3.04
C LEU A 33 -4.76 -2.50 1.71
N SER A 34 -4.00 -3.56 1.42
CA SER A 34 -3.32 -3.76 0.13
C SER A 34 -4.31 -3.97 -1.00
N ALA A 35 -5.28 -4.86 -0.81
CA ALA A 35 -6.34 -5.10 -1.79
C ALA A 35 -7.18 -3.83 -2.06
N GLU A 36 -7.54 -3.09 -1.00
CA GLU A 36 -8.23 -1.80 -1.15
C GLU A 36 -7.37 -0.78 -1.90
N LEU A 37 -6.06 -0.73 -1.64
CA LEU A 37 -5.13 0.18 -2.31
C LEU A 37 -4.97 -0.15 -3.79
N ALA A 38 -4.84 -1.43 -4.14
CA ALA A 38 -4.81 -1.89 -5.53
C ALA A 38 -6.10 -1.47 -6.25
N SER A 39 -7.26 -1.71 -5.64
CA SER A 39 -8.54 -1.30 -6.21
C SER A 39 -8.64 0.21 -6.43
N ALA A 40 -8.21 1.03 -5.46
CA ALA A 40 -8.22 2.49 -5.57
C ALA A 40 -7.23 3.02 -6.62
N ALA A 41 -6.05 2.40 -6.72
CA ALA A 41 -5.06 2.72 -7.75
C ALA A 41 -5.62 2.47 -9.16
N THR A 42 -6.29 1.33 -9.36
CA THR A 42 -6.93 0.94 -10.63
C THR A 42 -8.11 1.84 -10.99
N SER A 43 -8.93 2.24 -10.01
CA SER A 43 -10.13 3.06 -10.25
C SER A 43 -9.85 4.54 -10.49
N GLY A 44 -8.65 5.01 -10.15
CA GLY A 44 -8.31 6.41 -10.33
C GLY A 44 -8.42 7.26 -9.07
N ASP A 45 -8.84 6.68 -7.94
CA ASP A 45 -9.24 7.42 -6.74
C ASP A 45 -8.03 7.83 -5.87
N GLY A 46 -7.45 9.00 -6.17
CA GLY A 46 -6.27 9.51 -5.49
C GLY A 46 -6.48 9.83 -4.00
N GLU A 47 -7.64 10.39 -3.64
CA GLU A 47 -7.95 10.70 -2.24
C GLU A 47 -8.04 9.42 -1.40
N ARG A 48 -8.67 8.38 -1.94
CA ARG A 48 -8.72 7.09 -1.27
C ARG A 48 -7.35 6.42 -1.18
N VAL A 49 -6.50 6.56 -2.20
CA VAL A 49 -5.11 6.08 -2.14
C VAL A 49 -4.37 6.73 -0.96
N ASP A 50 -4.48 8.05 -0.79
CA ASP A 50 -3.81 8.78 0.29
C ASP A 50 -4.32 8.36 1.68
N ASP A 51 -5.65 8.23 1.85
CA ASP A 51 -6.25 7.77 3.12
C ASP A 51 -5.81 6.33 3.47
N LEU A 52 -5.76 5.44 2.48
CA LEU A 52 -5.29 4.07 2.67
C LEU A 52 -3.80 4.02 3.05
N LEU A 53 -2.95 4.84 2.43
CA LEU A 53 -1.53 4.93 2.80
C LEU A 53 -1.35 5.44 4.24
N ALA A 54 -2.14 6.42 4.67
CA ALA A 54 -2.13 6.91 6.05
C ALA A 54 -2.52 5.81 7.05
N ARG A 55 -3.55 5.01 6.73
CA ARG A 55 -4.01 3.88 7.56
C ARG A 55 -3.01 2.72 7.61
N ARG A 56 -2.23 2.49 6.54
CA ARG A 56 -1.20 1.44 6.48
C ARG A 56 -0.02 1.71 7.40
N GLY A 57 0.39 2.97 7.55
CA GLY A 57 1.59 3.36 8.31
C GLY A 57 1.65 2.76 9.73
N PRO A 58 0.62 2.95 10.57
CA PRO A 58 0.57 2.36 11.92
C PRO A 58 0.60 0.84 11.93
N VAL A 59 0.01 0.18 10.92
CA VAL A 59 -0.01 -1.29 10.82
C VAL A 59 1.38 -1.83 10.49
N VAL A 60 2.08 -1.19 9.54
CA VAL A 60 3.47 -1.53 9.21
C VAL A 60 4.39 -1.33 10.41
N ALA A 61 4.23 -0.23 11.16
CA ALA A 61 5.01 0.00 12.37
C ALA A 61 4.81 -1.12 13.42
N ARG A 62 3.57 -1.58 13.61
CA ARG A 62 3.27 -2.72 14.50
C ARG A 62 3.90 -4.02 13.99
N LEU A 63 3.88 -4.27 12.68
CA LEU A 63 4.49 -5.46 12.09
C LEU A 63 6.01 -5.48 12.29
N VAL A 64 6.67 -4.32 12.13
CA VAL A 64 8.11 -4.17 12.37
C VAL A 64 8.44 -4.44 13.84
N GLU A 65 7.65 -3.88 14.76
CA GLU A 65 7.86 -4.13 16.19
C GLU A 65 7.60 -5.58 16.57
N GLY A 66 6.50 -6.17 16.08
CA GLY A 66 6.20 -7.58 16.31
C GLY A 66 7.26 -8.53 15.74
N ALA A 67 7.84 -8.20 14.58
CA ALA A 67 8.94 -8.97 14.00
C ALA A 67 10.18 -8.95 14.90
N ARG A 68 10.54 -7.80 15.48
CA ARG A 68 11.65 -7.70 16.45
C ARG A 68 11.40 -8.57 17.68
N VAL A 69 10.18 -8.56 18.21
CA VAL A 69 9.83 -9.37 19.37
C VAL A 69 9.88 -10.87 19.04
N ILE A 70 9.42 -11.27 17.86
CA ILE A 70 9.53 -12.66 17.39
C ILE A 70 10.99 -13.07 17.20
N ASP A 71 11.84 -12.19 16.68
CA ASP A 71 13.28 -12.44 16.53
C ASP A 71 13.96 -12.66 17.90
N LEU A 72 13.54 -11.92 18.93
CA LEU A 72 13.99 -12.14 20.31
C LEU A 72 13.50 -13.48 20.89
N SER A 73 12.35 -13.98 20.44
CA SER A 73 11.78 -15.28 20.82
C SER A 73 12.14 -16.42 19.83
N ARG A 74 13.17 -16.25 19.01
CA ARG A 74 13.53 -17.21 17.95
C ARG A 74 13.87 -18.60 18.48
N GLU A 75 14.51 -18.68 19.64
CA GLU A 75 14.83 -19.96 20.28
C GLU A 75 13.55 -20.68 20.75
N ASP A 76 12.59 -19.95 21.32
CA ASP A 76 11.29 -20.48 21.74
C ASP A 76 10.50 -21.00 20.54
N LEU A 77 10.52 -20.24 19.44
CA LEU A 77 9.90 -20.64 18.19
C LEU A 77 10.51 -21.93 17.64
N ALA A 78 11.85 -22.03 17.60
CA ALA A 78 12.54 -23.22 17.16
C ALA A 78 12.24 -24.43 18.06
N ARG A 79 12.20 -24.23 19.38
CA ARG A 79 11.80 -25.27 20.36
C ARG A 79 10.37 -25.75 20.12
N ALA A 80 9.43 -24.83 19.89
CA ALA A 80 8.04 -25.15 19.61
C ALA A 80 7.86 -25.92 18.29
N GLN A 81 8.62 -25.56 17.26
CA GLN A 81 8.63 -26.27 15.98
C GLN A 81 9.27 -27.67 16.07
N ALA A 82 10.27 -27.84 16.93
CA ALA A 82 10.94 -29.12 17.19
C ALA A 82 10.30 -29.93 18.34
N SER A 83 9.21 -29.43 18.95
CA SER A 83 8.54 -30.08 20.07
C SER A 83 8.10 -31.48 19.69
N GLY A 84 8.13 -32.43 20.64
CA GLY A 84 7.54 -33.76 20.46
C GLY A 84 6.00 -33.72 20.37
N ASP A 85 5.39 -32.67 20.90
CA ASP A 85 3.94 -32.47 20.88
C ASP A 85 3.44 -32.01 19.49
N ALA A 86 2.62 -32.85 18.86
CA ALA A 86 2.05 -32.58 17.54
C ALA A 86 1.07 -31.39 17.53
N GLY A 87 0.34 -31.17 18.62
CA GLY A 87 -0.60 -30.05 18.74
C GLY A 87 0.14 -28.71 18.77
N VAL A 88 1.24 -28.64 19.51
CA VAL A 88 2.12 -27.45 19.55
C VAL A 88 2.69 -27.13 18.18
N ARG A 89 3.25 -28.14 17.50
CA ARG A 89 3.81 -27.96 16.14
C ARG A 89 2.76 -27.51 15.13
N ALA A 90 1.56 -28.10 15.18
CA ALA A 90 0.46 -27.73 14.29
C ALA A 90 0.00 -26.28 14.54
N ALA A 91 -0.15 -25.89 15.81
CA ALA A 91 -0.57 -24.55 16.20
C ALA A 91 0.39 -23.45 15.73
N VAL A 92 1.70 -23.68 15.88
CA VAL A 92 2.73 -22.74 15.41
C VAL A 92 2.78 -22.71 13.88
N THR A 93 2.81 -23.88 13.24
CA THR A 93 2.89 -23.98 11.76
C THR A 93 1.72 -23.28 11.09
N ALA A 94 0.49 -23.47 11.57
CA ALA A 94 -0.70 -22.84 11.02
C ALA A 94 -0.61 -21.29 11.02
N ARG A 95 -0.11 -20.70 12.11
CA ARG A 95 0.06 -19.25 12.22
C ARG A 95 1.16 -18.70 11.30
N LEU A 96 2.27 -19.43 11.18
CA LEU A 96 3.34 -19.06 10.26
C LEU A 96 2.91 -19.15 8.80
N ASP A 97 2.14 -20.18 8.45
CA ASP A 97 1.61 -20.35 7.09
C ASP A 97 0.59 -19.26 6.76
N GLU A 98 -0.30 -18.90 7.70
CA GLU A 98 -1.20 -17.76 7.54
C GLU A 98 -0.43 -16.45 7.31
N ILE A 99 0.62 -16.18 8.10
CA ILE A 99 1.48 -15.00 7.93
C ILE A 99 2.12 -15.00 6.54
N ARG A 100 2.64 -16.14 6.09
CA ARG A 100 3.26 -16.29 4.76
C ARG A 100 2.26 -16.04 3.63
N GLU A 101 1.06 -16.59 3.74
CA GLU A 101 0.00 -16.39 2.75
C GLU A 101 -0.40 -14.91 2.67
N CYS A 102 -0.59 -14.24 3.82
CA CYS A 102 -0.88 -12.81 3.86
C CYS A 102 0.26 -11.98 3.25
N ALA A 103 1.51 -12.29 3.58
CA ALA A 103 2.68 -11.61 3.01
C ALA A 103 2.74 -11.75 1.49
N GLY A 104 2.44 -12.94 0.96
CA GLY A 104 2.35 -13.18 -0.48
C GLY A 104 1.28 -12.33 -1.17
N ARG A 105 0.09 -12.25 -0.58
CA ARG A 105 -1.01 -11.41 -1.09
C ARG A 105 -0.64 -9.93 -1.08
N ILE A 106 -0.13 -9.41 0.03
CA ILE A 106 0.34 -8.02 0.16
C ILE A 106 1.35 -7.68 -0.93
N ALA A 107 2.33 -8.56 -1.19
CA ALA A 107 3.35 -8.30 -2.21
C ALA A 107 2.79 -8.28 -3.64
N GLY A 108 1.75 -9.09 -3.92
CA GLY A 108 1.03 -9.09 -5.19
C GLY A 108 0.25 -7.79 -5.39
N ASP A 109 -0.62 -7.48 -4.44
CA ASP A 109 -1.49 -6.31 -4.45
C ASP A 109 -0.70 -4.99 -4.48
N ASP A 110 0.38 -4.89 -3.68
CA ASP A 110 1.23 -3.69 -3.66
C ASP A 110 1.98 -3.49 -4.99
N ARG A 111 2.35 -4.58 -5.68
CA ARG A 111 2.96 -4.51 -7.01
C ARG A 111 1.95 -4.00 -8.04
N GLU A 112 0.74 -4.56 -8.04
CA GLU A 112 -0.35 -4.13 -8.92
C GLU A 112 -0.66 -2.64 -8.71
N ALA A 113 -0.85 -2.22 -7.46
CA ALA A 113 -1.08 -0.81 -7.13
C ALA A 113 0.05 0.10 -7.66
N LEU A 114 1.31 -0.30 -7.46
CA LEU A 114 2.46 0.48 -7.89
C LEU A 114 2.54 0.62 -9.42
N ASP A 115 2.25 -0.45 -10.16
CA ASP A 115 2.25 -0.45 -11.62
C ASP A 115 1.15 0.47 -12.17
N HIS A 116 -0.06 0.42 -11.60
CA HIS A 116 -1.14 1.35 -11.95
C HIS A 116 -0.81 2.81 -11.64
N LEU A 117 -0.29 3.11 -10.46
CA LEU A 117 0.09 4.48 -10.08
C LEU A 117 1.21 5.03 -10.97
N ARG A 118 2.17 4.19 -11.38
CA ARG A 118 3.22 4.58 -12.33
C ARG A 118 2.67 4.88 -13.72
N GLY A 119 1.76 4.05 -14.22
CA GLY A 119 1.08 4.29 -15.50
C GLY A 119 0.37 5.65 -15.50
N ARG A 120 -0.43 5.91 -14.47
CA ARG A 120 -1.15 7.19 -14.32
C ARG A 120 -0.23 8.41 -14.22
N ARG A 121 0.88 8.28 -13.50
CA ARG A 121 1.91 9.34 -13.43
C ARG A 121 2.44 9.65 -14.83
N ASP A 122 2.71 8.63 -15.63
CA ASP A 122 3.29 8.81 -16.95
C ASP A 122 2.26 9.38 -17.94
N GLU A 123 1.00 8.94 -17.89
CA GLU A 123 -0.12 9.58 -18.61
C GLU A 123 -0.28 11.06 -18.24
N THR A 124 -0.23 11.38 -16.94
CA THR A 124 -0.34 12.77 -16.46
C THR A 124 0.82 13.63 -16.99
N LYS A 125 2.04 13.09 -17.04
CA LYS A 125 3.19 13.79 -17.65
C LYS A 125 2.97 14.04 -19.13
N GLU A 126 2.47 13.07 -19.88
CA GLU A 126 2.17 13.23 -21.31
C GLU A 126 1.09 14.28 -21.56
N GLN A 127 0.04 14.30 -20.73
CA GLN A 127 -0.99 15.32 -20.76
C GLN A 127 -0.42 16.72 -20.48
N LEU A 128 0.42 16.87 -19.46
CA LEU A 128 1.11 18.13 -19.14
C LEU A 128 2.01 18.60 -20.29
N HIS A 129 2.77 17.69 -20.91
CA HIS A 129 3.59 18.01 -22.08
C HIS A 129 2.74 18.44 -23.28
N SER A 130 1.58 17.82 -23.47
CA SER A 130 0.65 18.17 -24.55
C SER A 130 -0.02 19.51 -24.32
N LEU A 131 -0.44 19.81 -23.08
CA LEU A 131 -0.93 21.13 -22.68
C LEU A 131 0.13 22.21 -22.87
N ARG A 132 1.39 21.95 -22.48
CA ARG A 132 2.48 22.90 -22.69
C ARG A 132 2.71 23.21 -24.18
N ARG A 133 2.68 22.18 -25.04
CA ARG A 133 2.78 22.37 -26.50
C ARG A 133 1.57 23.12 -27.07
N GLY A 134 0.36 22.81 -26.60
CA GLY A 134 -0.86 23.52 -26.98
C GLY A 134 -0.82 24.99 -26.58
N GLY A 135 -0.36 25.31 -25.37
CA GLY A 135 -0.17 26.69 -24.91
C GLY A 135 0.87 27.45 -25.73
N GLN A 136 2.00 26.82 -26.06
CA GLN A 136 3.01 27.39 -26.96
C GLN A 136 2.46 27.61 -28.38
N ALA A 137 1.64 26.70 -28.90
CA ALA A 137 0.98 26.86 -30.19
C ALA A 137 -0.06 27.98 -30.15
N SER A 138 -0.88 28.08 -29.10
CA SER A 138 -1.82 29.19 -28.90
C SER A 138 -1.12 30.54 -28.75
N GLU A 139 0.06 30.57 -28.12
CA GLU A 139 0.88 31.78 -27.99
C GLU A 139 1.53 32.18 -29.32
N ALA A 140 2.00 31.21 -30.13
CA ALA A 140 2.54 31.46 -31.46
C ALA A 140 1.48 31.94 -32.48
N TYR A 141 0.23 31.50 -32.33
CA TYR A 141 -0.91 31.95 -33.14
C TYR A 141 -1.63 33.17 -32.55
N ARG A 142 -1.20 33.69 -31.39
CA ARG A 142 -1.69 34.98 -30.88
C ARG A 142 -1.19 36.06 -31.84
N PRO A 143 -2.08 36.76 -32.56
CA PRO A 143 -1.65 37.78 -33.50
C PRO A 143 -0.85 38.84 -32.73
N ALA A 144 0.35 39.18 -33.23
CA ALA A 144 1.24 40.20 -32.68
C ALA A 144 0.67 41.64 -32.79
N GLY A 145 -0.65 41.79 -32.69
CA GLY A 145 -1.39 43.01 -33.00
C GLY A 145 -2.60 43.30 -32.10
N SER A 146 -2.85 42.58 -31.00
CA SER A 146 -3.85 43.02 -30.01
C SER A 146 -3.24 43.95 -28.94
N SER A 147 -2.56 44.99 -29.41
CA SER A 147 -2.64 46.31 -28.78
C SER A 147 -3.74 47.08 -29.52
N SER A 148 -4.99 46.64 -29.37
CA SER A 148 -6.13 47.47 -29.71
C SER A 148 -6.18 48.60 -28.70
N SER A 149 -5.85 49.80 -29.17
CA SER A 149 -6.22 51.09 -28.57
C SER A 149 -7.62 51.04 -27.96
N PRO A 150 -7.88 51.74 -26.84
CA PRO A 150 -9.23 51.97 -26.37
C PRO A 150 -9.86 53.07 -27.23
N ASP A 151 -10.31 52.74 -28.44
CA ASP A 151 -11.26 53.56 -29.18
C ASP A 151 -12.43 52.67 -29.62
N GLY A 152 -13.59 52.96 -29.06
CA GLY A 152 -14.75 52.07 -29.02
C GLY A 152 -15.47 51.87 -30.36
N PRO A 153 -16.44 50.94 -30.40
CA PRO A 153 -17.33 50.79 -31.54
C PRO A 153 -18.36 51.93 -31.55
N SER A 154 -18.15 52.94 -32.39
CA SER A 154 -19.20 53.92 -32.71
C SER A 154 -20.18 53.34 -33.72
N PHE A 155 -21.33 52.85 -33.25
CA PHE A 155 -22.51 52.65 -34.09
C PHE A 155 -23.06 54.02 -34.49
N GLN A 156 -22.74 54.50 -35.69
CA GLN A 156 -23.46 55.61 -36.31
C GLN A 156 -24.65 55.06 -37.09
N ASP A 157 -25.79 54.98 -36.41
CA ASP A 157 -27.10 54.88 -37.03
C ASP A 157 -27.67 56.29 -37.21
N ARG A 158 -27.66 56.81 -38.44
CA ARG A 158 -28.60 57.86 -38.88
C ARG A 158 -29.00 57.60 -40.32
N ARG A 159 -30.15 56.94 -40.45
CA ARG A 159 -31.02 56.95 -41.63
C ARG A 159 -31.49 58.38 -41.94
N GLY A 160 -31.79 58.61 -43.23
CA GLY A 160 -32.47 59.81 -43.73
C GLY A 160 -33.94 59.88 -43.37
#